data_AF-A0A7G5ZM45-F1
#
_entry.id   AF-A0A7G5ZM45-F1
#
_cell.length_a   1.000
_cell.length_b   1.000
_cell.length_c   1.000
_cell.angle_alpha   90.00
_cell.angle_beta   90.00
_cell.angle_gamma   90.00
#
_symmetry.space_group_name_H-M   'P 1'
#
loop_
_entity.id
_entity.type
_entity.pdbx_description
1 polymer ?
#
loop_
_entity_poly.entity_id
_entity_poly.type
_entity_poly.pdbx_seq_one_letter_code
_entity_poly.pdbx_strand_id
1 'polypeptide(L)' 'MSASHDVITPAELGRELGHNDGDRPGITVRRYLRERYPDHLKNQRWELTPEQADEVRAHFGRTSA' A
#
# COMPACT_ATOMS: atom_id res chain seq x y z
N MET A 1 0.43 24.78 -4.03
CA MET A 1 0.83 23.78 -3.03
C MET A 1 1.55 22.68 -3.79
N SER A 2 2.87 22.59 -3.66
CA SER A 2 3.63 21.50 -4.28
C SER A 2 3.35 20.23 -3.50
N ALA A 3 2.39 19.43 -3.97
CA ALA A 3 2.31 18.04 -3.56
C ALA A 3 3.53 17.35 -4.16
N SER A 4 4.52 17.05 -3.32
CA SER A 4 5.55 16.08 -3.68
C SER A 4 4.82 14.82 -4.11
N HIS A 5 4.95 14.42 -5.36
CA HIS A 5 4.45 13.15 -5.89
C HIS A 5 5.33 12.01 -5.35
N ASP A 6 5.43 11.90 -4.03
CA ASP A 6 6.22 10.88 -3.38
C ASP A 6 5.40 9.59 -3.44
N VAL A 7 5.60 8.84 -4.53
CA VAL A 7 5.05 7.51 -4.67
C VAL A 7 5.61 6.62 -3.57
N ILE A 8 4.73 5.96 -2.82
CA ILE A 8 5.12 5.02 -1.76
C ILE A 8 4.96 3.60 -2.25
N THR A 9 5.92 2.73 -1.91
CA THR A 9 5.82 1.32 -2.23
C THR A 9 4.96 0.58 -1.19
N PRO A 10 4.30 -0.53 -1.55
CA PRO A 10 3.57 -1.35 -0.58
C PRO A 10 4.43 -1.85 0.59
N ALA A 11 5.75 -1.98 0.38
CA ALA A 11 6.68 -2.39 1.42
C ALA A 11 6.88 -1.28 2.46
N GLU A 12 7.06 -0.04 2.02
CA GLU A 12 7.15 1.12 2.91
C GLU A 12 5.84 1.35 3.65
N LEU A 13 4.72 1.31 2.93
CA LEU A 13 3.40 1.48 3.52
C LEU A 13 3.07 0.35 4.51
N GLY A 14 3.46 -0.89 4.19
CA GLY A 14 3.31 -2.02 5.11
C GLY A 14 4.11 -1.82 6.41
N ARG A 15 5.33 -1.29 6.32
CA ARG A 15 6.14 -0.95 7.49
C ARG A 15 5.52 0.18 8.32
N GLU A 16 5.00 1.22 7.66
CA GLU A 16 4.28 2.33 8.31
C GLU A 16 3.07 1.83 9.09
N LEU A 17 2.34 0.86 8.53
CA LEU A 17 1.18 0.22 9.16
C LEU A 17 1.55 -0.83 10.22
N GLY A 18 2.83 -1.09 10.44
CA GLY A 18 3.31 -2.08 11.41
C GLY A 18 3.15 -3.54 10.93
N HIS A 19 2.90 -3.79 9.65
CA HIS A 19 2.87 -5.14 9.10
C HIS A 19 4.29 -5.72 9.03
N ASN A 20 4.53 -6.75 9.83
CA ASN A 20 5.76 -7.54 9.75
C ASN A 20 5.56 -8.72 8.78
N ASP A 21 5.64 -8.42 7.49
CA ASP A 21 5.47 -9.41 6.42
C ASP A 21 6.72 -10.31 6.21
N GLY A 22 7.70 -10.28 7.12
CA GLY A 22 8.90 -11.11 7.09
C GLY A 22 9.68 -11.02 5.79
N ASP A 23 9.91 -12.18 5.16
CA ASP A 23 10.66 -12.31 3.89
C ASP A 23 9.96 -11.66 2.68
N ARG A 24 8.70 -11.21 2.83
CA ARG A 24 7.91 -10.63 1.73
C ARG A 24 7.30 -9.28 2.12
N PRO A 25 8.12 -8.23 2.32
CA PRO A 25 7.64 -6.92 2.75
C PRO A 25 6.53 -6.38 1.84
N GLY A 26 5.45 -5.88 2.45
CA GLY A 26 4.29 -5.33 1.75
C GLY A 26 3.43 -6.37 1.04
N ILE A 27 3.50 -7.66 1.39
CA ILE A 27 2.59 -8.67 0.82
C ILE A 27 1.16 -8.43 1.24
N THR A 28 0.93 -7.99 2.48
CA THR A 28 -0.40 -7.69 3.02
C THR A 28 -1.04 -6.54 2.23
N VAL A 29 -0.30 -5.45 2.05
CA VAL A 29 -0.71 -4.30 1.24
C VAL A 29 -0.93 -4.70 -0.23
N ARG A 30 0.01 -5.45 -0.84
CA ARG A 30 -0.14 -5.92 -2.23
C ARG A 30 -1.35 -6.82 -2.44
N ARG A 31 -1.72 -7.63 -1.44
CA ARG A 31 -2.91 -8.48 -1.53
C ARG A 31 -4.17 -7.62 -1.61
N TYR A 32 -4.32 -6.66 -0.71
CA TYR A 32 -5.43 -5.70 -0.73
C TYR A 32 -5.48 -4.94 -2.06
N LEU A 33 -4.35 -4.44 -2.54
CA LEU A 33 -4.28 -3.70 -3.80
C LEU A 33 -4.66 -4.56 -5.02
N ARG A 34 -4.29 -5.84 -5.05
CA ARG A 34 -4.70 -6.75 -6.14
C ARG A 34 -6.20 -7.03 -6.13
N GLU A 35 -6.82 -7.08 -4.97
CA GLU A 35 -8.27 -7.25 -4.83
C GLU A 35 -9.00 -5.95 -5.23
N ARG A 36 -8.43 -4.78 -4.92
CA ARG A 36 -9.02 -3.46 -5.21
C ARG A 36 -8.83 -2.99 -6.65
N TYR A 37 -7.67 -3.30 -7.24
CA TYR A 37 -7.24 -2.85 -8.57
C TYR A 37 -6.90 -4.09 -9.43
N PRO A 38 -7.92 -4.83 -9.92
CA PRO A 38 -7.72 -6.06 -10.68
C PRO A 38 -7.06 -5.82 -12.05
N ASP A 39 -7.15 -4.60 -12.57
CA ASP A 39 -6.55 -4.20 -13.85
C ASP A 39 -5.03 -3.93 -13.76
N HIS A 40 -4.45 -4.00 -12.56
CA HIS A 40 -3.01 -3.80 -12.38
C HIS A 40 -2.21 -4.92 -13.07
N LEU A 41 -1.24 -4.53 -13.89
CA LEU A 41 -0.47 -5.49 -14.68
C LEU A 41 0.33 -6.44 -13.78
N LYS A 42 0.29 -7.73 -14.12
CA LYS A 42 1.08 -8.75 -13.44
C LYS A 42 2.58 -8.43 -13.56
N ASN A 43 3.29 -8.46 -12.44
CA ASN A 43 4.71 -8.11 -12.27
C ASN A 43 5.06 -6.61 -12.39
N GLN A 44 4.10 -5.73 -12.61
CA GLN A 44 4.35 -4.29 -12.55
C GLN A 44 4.60 -3.87 -11.09
N ARG A 45 5.58 -2.99 -10.89
CA ARG A 45 5.85 -2.39 -9.58
C ARG A 45 4.63 -1.60 -9.11
N TRP A 46 4.37 -1.66 -7.82
CA TRP A 46 3.35 -0.86 -7.18
C TRP A 46 3.98 0.44 -6.72
N GLU A 47 3.53 1.53 -7.32
CA GLU A 47 3.92 2.90 -6.99
C GLU A 47 2.62 3.60 -6.60
N LEU A 48 2.37 3.68 -5.29
CA LEU A 48 1.11 4.20 -4.78
C LEU A 48 1.20 5.71 -4.70
N THR A 49 0.23 6.37 -5.32
CA THR A 49 -0.01 7.81 -5.08
C THR A 49 -0.38 8.04 -3.61
N PRO A 50 -0.20 9.27 -3.08
CA PRO A 50 -0.63 9.61 -1.73
C PRO A 50 -2.10 9.24 -1.47
N GLU A 51 -2.98 9.45 -2.45
CA GLU A 51 -4.40 9.11 -2.37
C GLU A 51 -4.62 7.60 -2.21
N GLN A 52 -3.93 6.78 -3.01
CA GLN A 52 -4.00 5.32 -2.89
C GLN A 52 -3.41 4.84 -1.56
N ALA A 53 -2.34 5.48 -1.08
CA ALA A 53 -1.76 5.18 0.22
C ALA A 53 -2.75 5.49 1.35
N ASP A 54 -3.47 6.60 1.28
CA ASP A 54 -4.51 6.97 2.24
C ASP A 54 -5.68 5.99 2.25
N GLU A 55 -6.10 5.47 1.09
CA GLU A 55 -7.11 4.40 1.03
C GLU A 55 -6.65 3.14 1.76
N VAL A 56 -5.40 2.73 1.54
CA VAL A 56 -4.79 1.58 2.22
C VAL A 56 -4.71 1.86 3.73
N ARG A 57 -4.27 3.05 4.15
CA ARG A 57 -4.24 3.46 5.57
C ARG A 57 -5.63 3.41 6.19
N ALA A 58 -6.65 3.91 5.51
CA ALA A 58 -8.03 3.87 5.99
C ALA A 58 -8.58 2.45 6.11
N HIS A 59 -8.16 1.54 5.22
CA HIS A 59 -8.54 0.13 5.29
C HIS A 59 -7.89 -0.60 6.47
N PHE A 60 -6.57 -0.49 6.61
CA PHE A 60 -5.81 -1.23 7.64
C PHE A 60 -5.83 -0.54 9.02
N GLY A 61 -5.85 0.79 9.05
CA GLY A 61 -5.88 1.61 10.27
C GLY A 61 -7.24 1.64 10.97
N ARG A 62 -8.29 1.06 10.40
CA ARG A 62 -9.60 0.90 11.07
C ARG A 62 -9.66 -0.25 12.08
N THR A 63 -8.55 -0.96 12.31
CA THR A 63 -8.45 -2.05 13.29
C THR A 63 -7.83 -1.55 14.60
N SER A 64 -8.46 -0.55 15.20
CA SER A 64 -8.22 -0.14 16.59
C SER A 64 -9.50 0.48 17.14
N ALA A 65 -10.49 -0.38 17.36
CA ALA A 65 -11.64 -0.15 18.23
C ALA A 65 -11.89 -1.42 19.04
#